data_AF-A0A2V8GFL2-F1
#
_entry.id   AF-A0A2V8GFL2-F1
#
_cell.length_a   1.000
_cell.length_b   1.000
_cell.length_c   1.000
_cell.angle_alpha   90.00
_cell.angle_beta   90.00
_cell.angle_gamma   90.00
#
_symmetry.space_group_name_H-M   'P 1'
#
loop_
_entity.id
_entity.type
_entity.pdbx_description
1 polymer ?
#
loop_
_entity_poly.entity_id
_entity_poly.type
_entity_poly.pdbx_seq_one_letter_code
_entity_poly.pdbx_strand_id
1 'polypeptide(L)'
;MKRREFLISAAAAGVVAGTRSVWAQPPAGAKPSTLDRISIMTLNFQRMLKVPDVQDSPERTLELFDIAQMIADKYGVHKVEFQHYHIPSTEPSYLKELRGRIEKSKSRMTQINLEFGALNMSAPQQRDRLMAIDLTKMWVDHAVMLGAQRVMINQGQPTHENKVYGIPTLKAMADYGRSKGIIVSVETRGGGGGNRGAGGGANRGAAPGAAAAAPTAAPTPSPAPTGPPPLTGLAAWTLLAEILKGAGSYSNVDVGGAGAANQEELHTCLKMLFPMTAGTMHTRVNPRWDLATAIKFLEHELGYKGLYTIESSGGHEGTKEIYDVVVATL
;
A
#
# COMPACT_ATOMS: atom_id res chain seq x y z
N MET A 1 79.34 3.50 -15.35
CA MET A 1 78.83 2.79 -16.54
C MET A 1 77.29 2.83 -16.48
N LYS A 2 76.61 3.69 -17.27
CA LYS A 2 75.78 3.34 -18.47
C LYS A 2 74.88 2.11 -18.23
N ARG A 3 73.58 2.01 -18.50
CA ARG A 3 72.49 2.73 -19.24
C ARG A 3 71.21 1.93 -18.86
N ARG A 4 69.99 2.48 -18.82
CA ARG A 4 68.96 2.45 -19.90
C ARG A 4 67.65 2.88 -19.21
N GLU A 5 67.04 4.01 -19.59
CA GLU A 5 65.93 4.08 -20.54
C GLU A 5 64.70 3.24 -20.17
N PHE A 6 63.66 3.91 -19.63
CA PHE A 6 62.30 3.70 -20.11
C PHE A 6 61.54 5.03 -20.04
N LEU A 7 61.33 5.61 -21.23
CA LEU A 7 60.46 6.75 -21.50
C LEU A 7 59.00 6.29 -21.56
N ILE A 8 58.11 7.29 -21.62
CA ILE A 8 56.76 7.30 -22.22
C ILE A 8 55.60 7.41 -21.20
N SER A 9 55.36 8.66 -20.81
CA SER A 9 54.19 9.50 -21.12
C SER A 9 52.75 8.95 -21.08
N ALA A 10 51.90 9.80 -20.50
CA ALA A 10 50.49 10.09 -20.84
C ALA A 10 49.45 9.02 -20.45
N ALA A 11 48.19 9.30 -20.12
CA ALA A 11 47.40 10.49 -19.79
C ALA A 11 46.00 9.98 -19.36
N ALA A 12 45.13 10.89 -18.93
CA ALA A 12 43.68 10.74 -18.78
C ALA A 12 43.16 9.99 -17.54
N ALA A 13 43.05 10.72 -16.43
CA ALA A 13 41.98 10.48 -15.45
C ALA A 13 40.64 10.75 -16.16
N GLY A 14 40.02 9.67 -16.65
CA GLY A 14 38.72 9.70 -17.29
C GLY A 14 37.66 10.24 -16.34
N VAL A 15 36.93 11.23 -16.82
CA VAL A 15 35.62 11.62 -16.30
C VAL A 15 34.76 10.36 -16.21
N VAL A 16 34.41 9.93 -15.00
CA VAL A 16 33.32 8.95 -14.83
C VAL A 16 32.05 9.68 -15.20
N ALA A 17 31.75 9.68 -16.50
CA ALA A 17 30.45 10.02 -17.02
C ALA A 17 29.45 9.15 -16.27
N GLY A 18 28.57 9.79 -15.49
CA GLY A 18 27.56 9.12 -14.71
C GLY A 18 26.87 8.07 -15.57
N THR A 19 26.89 6.83 -15.11
CA THR A 19 26.05 5.76 -15.61
C THR A 19 24.62 6.26 -15.48
N ARG A 20 24.07 6.86 -16.54
CA ARG A 20 22.63 6.98 -16.72
C ARG A 20 22.14 5.56 -16.65
N SER A 21 21.57 5.23 -15.52
CA SER A 21 21.11 3.89 -15.24
C SER A 21 20.11 3.53 -16.35
N VAL A 22 20.38 2.43 -17.04
CA VAL A 22 19.53 1.94 -18.14
C VAL A 22 18.29 1.32 -17.50
N TRP A 23 17.42 2.16 -16.95
CA TRP A 23 16.08 1.78 -16.52
C TRP A 23 15.10 2.28 -17.55
N ALA A 24 14.11 1.43 -17.81
CA ALA A 24 13.13 1.59 -18.88
C ALA A 24 12.55 3.01 -18.90
N GLN A 25 12.60 3.65 -20.07
CA GLN A 25 11.81 4.86 -20.30
C GLN A 25 10.32 4.50 -20.15
N PRO A 26 9.47 5.44 -19.68
CA PRO A 26 8.03 5.26 -19.77
C PRO A 26 7.66 4.86 -21.21
N PRO A 27 6.59 4.05 -21.42
CA PRO A 27 6.20 3.58 -22.74
C PRO A 27 6.14 4.75 -23.72
N ALA A 28 6.65 4.53 -24.93
CA ALA A 28 6.57 5.54 -25.97
C ALA A 28 5.11 5.99 -26.14
N GLY A 29 4.84 7.28 -25.86
CA GLY A 29 3.51 7.87 -25.98
C GLY A 29 2.74 8.14 -24.68
N ALA A 30 3.26 7.75 -23.50
CA ALA A 30 2.61 8.09 -22.23
C ALA A 30 2.61 9.62 -22.01
N LYS A 31 1.41 10.22 -21.92
CA LYS A 31 1.27 11.67 -21.69
C LYS A 31 1.65 12.00 -20.24
N PRO A 32 2.33 13.13 -19.96
CA PRO A 32 2.60 13.56 -18.59
C PRO A 32 1.34 13.63 -17.72
N SER A 33 0.22 14.10 -18.28
CA SER A 33 -1.09 14.15 -17.60
C SER A 33 -1.63 12.77 -17.22
N THR A 34 -1.30 11.72 -17.97
CA THR A 34 -1.67 10.34 -17.67
C THR A 34 -0.80 9.81 -16.53
N LEU A 35 0.52 10.01 -16.59
CA LEU A 35 1.46 9.58 -15.55
C LEU A 35 1.19 10.28 -14.21
N ASP A 36 0.78 11.56 -14.26
CA ASP A 36 0.32 12.31 -13.10
C ASP A 36 -0.94 11.71 -12.45
N ARG A 37 -1.62 10.76 -13.07
CA ARG A 37 -2.78 10.09 -12.47
C ARG A 37 -2.45 8.70 -11.93
N ILE A 38 -1.18 8.31 -11.95
CA ILE A 38 -0.74 7.01 -11.47
C ILE A 38 0.02 7.18 -10.15
N SER A 39 -0.22 6.26 -9.21
CA SER A 39 0.58 6.05 -8.01
C SER A 39 1.03 4.59 -7.99
N ILE A 40 2.17 4.28 -7.39
CA ILE A 40 2.64 2.88 -7.28
C ILE A 40 3.00 2.59 -5.83
N MET A 41 2.49 1.48 -5.30
CA MET A 41 2.71 1.13 -3.90
C MET A 41 3.96 0.27 -3.68
N THR A 42 4.59 0.46 -2.52
CA THR A 42 5.76 -0.30 -2.07
C THR A 42 5.50 -1.80 -1.90
N LEU A 43 4.24 -2.22 -1.65
CA LEU A 43 3.86 -3.63 -1.55
C LEU A 43 4.27 -4.43 -2.80
N ASN A 44 4.15 -3.81 -3.97
CA ASN A 44 4.52 -4.44 -5.23
C ASN A 44 5.99 -4.88 -5.27
N PHE A 45 6.85 -4.22 -4.49
CA PHE A 45 8.29 -4.48 -4.46
C PHE A 45 8.73 -5.16 -3.17
N GLN A 46 7.82 -5.67 -2.35
CA GLN A 46 8.13 -6.23 -1.03
C GLN A 46 9.22 -7.33 -1.06
N ARG A 47 9.31 -8.12 -2.14
CA ARG A 47 10.37 -9.14 -2.29
C ARG A 47 11.76 -8.54 -2.53
N MET A 48 11.81 -7.37 -3.17
CA MET A 48 13.05 -6.64 -3.46
C MET A 48 13.44 -5.67 -2.36
N LEU A 49 12.48 -5.18 -1.59
CA LEU A 49 12.72 -4.20 -0.55
C LEU A 49 13.46 -4.82 0.64
N LYS A 50 14.45 -4.11 1.17
CA LYS A 50 14.96 -4.36 2.51
C LYS A 50 13.98 -3.75 3.51
N VAL A 51 13.26 -4.61 4.22
CA VAL A 51 12.18 -4.25 5.14
C VAL A 51 12.49 -4.84 6.52
N PRO A 52 12.01 -4.21 7.61
CA PRO A 52 12.18 -4.78 8.94
C PRO A 52 11.52 -6.16 9.05
N ASP A 53 11.99 -6.97 9.99
CA ASP A 53 11.37 -8.23 10.42
C ASP A 53 11.22 -9.33 9.35
N VAL A 54 11.91 -9.19 8.22
CA VAL A 54 12.03 -10.25 7.22
C VAL A 54 13.50 -10.60 7.01
N GLN A 55 13.80 -11.90 6.99
CA GLN A 55 15.15 -12.40 6.73
C GLN A 55 15.68 -11.85 5.40
N ASP A 56 16.92 -11.41 5.43
CA ASP A 56 17.61 -10.93 4.25
C ASP A 56 17.78 -12.04 3.21
N SER A 57 17.79 -11.68 1.93
CA SER A 57 18.00 -12.61 0.82
C SER A 57 18.65 -11.90 -0.36
N PRO A 58 19.30 -12.64 -1.29
CA PRO A 58 19.86 -12.04 -2.50
C PRO A 58 18.85 -11.30 -3.38
N GLU A 59 17.55 -11.54 -3.21
CA GLU A 59 16.48 -10.83 -3.92
C GLU A 59 16.23 -9.43 -3.35
N ARG A 60 16.52 -9.21 -2.05
CA ARG A 60 16.28 -7.96 -1.31
C ARG A 60 17.36 -6.91 -1.56
N THR A 61 17.35 -6.37 -2.77
CA THR A 61 18.38 -5.46 -3.29
C THR A 61 18.05 -3.98 -3.15
N LEU A 62 16.79 -3.62 -2.87
CA LEU A 62 16.29 -2.25 -2.90
C LEU A 62 16.12 -1.67 -1.49
N GLU A 63 16.81 -0.57 -1.19
CA GLU A 63 16.57 0.20 0.03
C GLU A 63 15.24 0.95 -0.05
N LEU A 64 14.53 1.07 1.08
CA LEU A 64 13.28 1.83 1.14
C LEU A 64 13.47 3.30 0.70
N PHE A 65 14.62 3.90 1.02
CA PHE A 65 14.96 5.27 0.64
C PHE A 65 15.13 5.50 -0.86
N ASP A 66 15.31 4.42 -1.65
CA ASP A 66 15.58 4.49 -3.07
C ASP A 66 14.36 4.13 -3.93
N ILE A 67 13.28 3.62 -3.33
CA ILE A 67 12.11 3.16 -4.08
C ILE A 67 11.42 4.26 -4.88
N ALA A 68 11.34 5.48 -4.34
CA ALA A 68 10.69 6.59 -5.03
C ALA A 68 11.48 7.02 -6.28
N GLN A 69 12.82 6.97 -6.22
CA GLN A 69 13.68 7.23 -7.37
C GLN A 69 13.56 6.10 -8.40
N MET A 70 13.59 4.84 -7.96
CA MET A 70 13.43 3.70 -8.86
C MET A 70 12.08 3.74 -9.60
N ILE A 71 10.99 4.06 -8.90
CA ILE A 71 9.66 4.20 -9.52
C ILE A 71 9.66 5.35 -10.55
N ALA A 72 10.24 6.50 -10.20
CA ALA A 72 10.35 7.64 -11.11
C ALA A 72 11.18 7.29 -12.36
N ASP A 73 12.34 6.65 -12.19
CA ASP A 73 13.23 6.29 -13.29
C ASP A 73 12.63 5.23 -14.21
N LYS A 74 11.93 4.23 -13.64
CA LYS A 74 11.41 3.08 -14.38
C LYS A 74 10.04 3.31 -15.01
N TYR A 75 9.19 4.12 -14.38
CA TYR A 75 7.80 4.31 -14.80
C TYR A 75 7.46 5.77 -15.12
N GLY A 76 8.36 6.73 -14.85
CA GLY A 76 8.03 8.16 -14.94
C GLY A 76 6.95 8.61 -13.93
N VAL A 77 6.67 7.78 -12.92
CA VAL A 77 5.62 8.02 -11.92
C VAL A 77 6.24 8.67 -10.68
N HIS A 78 5.65 9.80 -10.26
CA HIS A 78 6.16 10.61 -9.16
C HIS A 78 5.26 10.56 -7.91
N LYS A 79 4.41 9.55 -7.81
CA LYS A 79 3.50 9.33 -6.68
C LYS A 79 3.67 7.93 -6.14
N VAL A 80 3.92 7.84 -4.84
CA VAL A 80 4.26 6.59 -4.17
C VAL A 80 3.40 6.37 -2.95
N GLU A 81 2.98 5.13 -2.76
CA GLU A 81 2.16 4.71 -1.62
C GLU A 81 2.92 3.68 -0.77
N PHE A 82 2.88 3.83 0.55
CA PHE A 82 3.70 3.04 1.46
C PHE A 82 2.87 2.04 2.25
N GLN A 83 3.42 0.85 2.50
CA GLN A 83 2.97 0.02 3.61
C GLN A 83 3.65 0.50 4.89
N HIS A 84 2.89 0.71 5.96
CA HIS A 84 3.44 1.26 7.19
C HIS A 84 4.57 0.38 7.79
N TYR A 85 4.42 -0.95 7.72
CA TYR A 85 5.42 -1.91 8.21
C TYR A 85 6.68 -2.00 7.34
N HIS A 86 6.73 -1.33 6.17
CA HIS A 86 7.99 -1.20 5.44
C HIS A 86 8.88 -0.12 6.04
N ILE A 87 8.34 0.81 6.84
CA ILE A 87 9.08 1.92 7.46
C ILE A 87 9.72 1.41 8.77
N PRO A 88 11.05 1.24 8.82
CA PRO A 88 11.73 0.60 9.96
C PRO A 88 11.85 1.49 11.20
N SER A 89 11.62 2.80 11.06
CA SER A 89 11.70 3.74 12.17
C SER A 89 10.71 4.88 11.99
N THR A 90 10.06 5.25 13.09
CA THR A 90 9.17 6.40 13.18
C THR A 90 9.82 7.60 13.87
N GLU A 91 11.14 7.56 14.09
CA GLU A 91 11.90 8.69 14.63
C GLU A 91 11.82 9.90 13.69
N PRO A 92 11.64 11.13 14.21
CA PRO A 92 11.48 12.32 13.38
C PRO A 92 12.62 12.55 12.36
N SER A 93 13.86 12.22 12.73
CA SER A 93 15.02 12.32 11.83
C SER A 93 14.91 11.36 10.65
N TYR A 94 14.53 10.11 10.90
CA TYR A 94 14.33 9.09 9.88
C TYR A 94 13.21 9.49 8.92
N LEU A 95 12.05 9.90 9.44
CA LEU A 95 10.90 10.30 8.62
C LEU A 95 11.21 11.53 7.77
N LYS A 96 11.94 12.51 8.32
CA LYS A 96 12.39 13.70 7.59
C LYS A 96 13.36 13.34 6.47
N GLU A 97 14.31 12.43 6.74
CA GLU A 97 15.22 11.94 5.71
C GLU A 97 14.45 11.19 4.60
N LEU A 98 13.51 10.32 4.98
CA LEU A 98 12.73 9.53 4.03
C LEU A 98 11.93 10.45 3.12
N ARG A 99 11.25 11.44 3.69
CA ARG A 99 10.57 12.49 2.92
C ARG A 99 11.55 13.23 2.00
N GLY A 100 12.70 13.64 2.51
CA GLY A 100 13.71 14.35 1.71
C GLY A 100 14.21 13.54 0.51
N ARG A 101 14.35 12.21 0.66
CA ARG A 101 14.72 11.30 -0.43
C ARG A 101 13.62 11.18 -1.48
N ILE A 102 12.36 11.09 -1.05
CA ILE A 102 11.19 11.08 -1.95
C ILE A 102 11.10 12.40 -2.74
N GLU A 103 11.26 13.54 -2.07
CA GLU A 103 11.20 14.87 -2.71
C GLU A 103 12.38 15.09 -3.67
N LYS A 104 13.58 14.56 -3.36
CA LYS A 104 14.76 14.63 -4.24
C LYS A 104 14.54 13.94 -5.59
N SER A 105 13.72 12.88 -5.64
CA SER A 105 13.31 12.24 -6.90
C SER A 105 12.14 12.95 -7.59
N LYS A 106 11.77 14.15 -7.13
CA LYS A 106 10.57 14.91 -7.53
C LYS A 106 9.27 14.15 -7.29
N SER A 107 9.31 13.14 -6.42
CA SER A 107 8.16 12.32 -6.07
C SER A 107 7.49 12.87 -4.80
N ARG A 108 6.28 12.37 -4.51
CA ARG A 108 5.59 12.62 -3.24
C ARG A 108 4.85 11.38 -2.73
N MET A 109 4.71 11.27 -1.43
CA MET A 109 3.90 10.24 -0.80
C MET A 109 2.41 10.60 -0.92
N THR A 110 1.58 9.65 -1.36
CA THR A 110 0.13 9.86 -1.51
C THR A 110 -0.64 9.27 -0.34
N GLN A 111 -0.32 8.03 0.03
CA GLN A 111 -1.04 7.25 1.04
C GLN A 111 -0.08 6.35 1.83
N ILE A 112 -0.47 6.04 3.08
CA ILE A 112 0.15 4.99 3.91
C ILE A 112 -0.92 3.95 4.27
N ASN A 113 -0.66 2.68 3.99
CA ASN A 113 -1.53 1.54 4.29
C ASN A 113 -1.25 0.98 5.68
N LEU A 114 -2.28 0.97 6.52
CA LEU A 114 -2.25 0.58 7.91
C LEU A 114 -2.86 -0.82 8.08
N GLU A 115 -2.00 -1.78 8.42
CA GLU A 115 -2.28 -3.22 8.46
C GLU A 115 -1.89 -3.78 9.84
N PHE A 116 -2.68 -3.49 10.86
CA PHE A 116 -2.39 -3.87 12.25
C PHE A 116 -2.97 -5.26 12.65
N GLY A 117 -3.29 -6.09 11.67
CA GLY A 117 -3.85 -7.44 11.87
C GLY A 117 -5.18 -7.42 12.66
N ALA A 118 -5.17 -8.04 13.83
CA ALA A 118 -6.37 -8.13 14.69
C ALA A 118 -6.85 -6.78 15.25
N LEU A 119 -5.98 -5.76 15.25
CA LEU A 119 -6.33 -4.41 15.70
C LEU A 119 -6.96 -3.64 14.53
N ASN A 120 -8.29 -3.66 14.46
CA ASN A 120 -9.03 -3.00 13.39
C ASN A 120 -10.39 -2.49 13.89
N MET A 121 -11.08 -1.72 13.05
CA MET A 121 -12.35 -1.09 13.44
C MET A 121 -13.48 -2.10 13.73
N SER A 122 -13.42 -3.29 13.14
CA SER A 122 -14.44 -4.33 13.31
C SER A 122 -14.03 -5.39 14.33
N ALA A 123 -12.95 -5.17 15.09
CA ALA A 123 -12.47 -6.12 16.08
C ALA A 123 -13.53 -6.33 17.17
N PRO A 124 -13.78 -7.58 17.62
CA PRO A 124 -14.84 -7.86 18.60
C PRO A 124 -14.55 -7.24 19.96
N GLN A 125 -13.28 -7.23 20.37
CA GLN A 125 -12.86 -6.69 21.66
C GLN A 125 -12.72 -5.17 21.60
N GLN A 126 -13.31 -4.46 22.57
CA GLN A 126 -13.21 -3.00 22.66
C GLN A 126 -11.76 -2.53 22.80
N ARG A 127 -10.94 -3.25 23.57
CA ARG A 127 -9.51 -2.98 23.71
C ARG A 127 -8.82 -2.89 22.35
N ASP A 128 -9.07 -3.84 21.46
CA ASP A 128 -8.38 -3.92 20.16
C ASP A 128 -8.80 -2.77 19.24
N ARG A 129 -10.06 -2.35 19.33
CA ARG A 129 -10.54 -1.15 18.62
C ARG A 129 -9.92 0.14 19.15
N LEU A 130 -9.76 0.28 20.47
CA LEU A 130 -9.10 1.43 21.08
C LEU A 130 -7.62 1.50 20.67
N MET A 131 -6.91 0.37 20.71
CA MET A 131 -5.52 0.29 20.24
C MET A 131 -5.40 0.62 18.73
N ALA A 132 -6.36 0.16 17.91
CA ALA A 132 -6.40 0.52 16.49
C ALA A 132 -6.58 2.03 16.30
N ILE A 133 -7.41 2.69 17.11
CA ILE A 133 -7.57 4.16 17.08
C ILE A 133 -6.24 4.82 17.39
N ASP A 134 -5.58 4.43 18.49
CA ASP A 134 -4.34 5.06 18.93
C ASP A 134 -3.20 4.88 17.92
N LEU A 135 -3.05 3.68 17.35
CA LEU A 135 -2.12 3.43 16.26
C LEU A 135 -2.45 4.25 15.01
N THR A 136 -3.73 4.38 14.67
CA THR A 136 -4.13 5.21 13.52
C THR A 136 -3.80 6.68 13.75
N LYS A 137 -4.02 7.20 14.97
CA LYS A 137 -3.65 8.59 15.32
C LYS A 137 -2.14 8.80 15.20
N MET A 138 -1.35 7.88 15.73
CA MET A 138 0.11 7.91 15.60
C MET A 138 0.53 7.95 14.13
N TRP A 139 -0.04 7.09 13.28
CA TRP A 139 0.28 7.07 11.85
C TRP A 139 -0.26 8.27 11.07
N VAL A 140 -1.34 8.91 11.53
CA VAL A 140 -1.77 10.23 11.01
C VAL A 140 -0.70 11.28 11.29
N ASP A 141 -0.11 11.32 12.48
CA ASP A 141 0.97 12.26 12.78
C ASP A 141 2.23 11.96 11.96
N HIS A 142 2.56 10.68 11.74
CA HIS A 142 3.64 10.30 10.83
C HIS A 142 3.36 10.67 9.37
N ALA A 143 2.10 10.53 8.91
CA ALA A 143 1.68 10.95 7.58
C ALA A 143 1.90 12.45 7.36
N VAL A 144 1.63 13.29 8.38
CA VAL A 144 1.94 14.73 8.33
C VAL A 144 3.44 14.96 8.13
N MET A 145 4.30 14.28 8.91
CA MET A 145 5.75 14.42 8.80
C MET A 145 6.26 13.97 7.42
N LEU A 146 5.76 12.85 6.92
CA LEU A 146 6.10 12.27 5.62
C LEU A 146 5.50 13.05 4.43
N GLY A 147 4.56 13.96 4.67
CA GLY A 147 3.86 14.71 3.63
C GLY A 147 2.84 13.86 2.85
N ALA A 148 2.37 12.76 3.42
CA ALA A 148 1.30 11.95 2.85
C ALA A 148 -0.04 12.68 3.00
N GLN A 149 -0.97 12.43 2.07
CA GLN A 149 -2.30 13.06 2.09
C GLN A 149 -3.32 12.21 2.86
N ARG A 150 -2.98 10.94 3.11
CA ARG A 150 -3.93 9.92 3.52
C ARG A 150 -3.29 8.78 4.27
N VAL A 151 -4.07 8.20 5.17
CA VAL A 151 -3.86 6.82 5.64
C VAL A 151 -5.06 5.96 5.25
N MET A 152 -4.81 4.73 4.82
CA MET A 152 -5.86 3.74 4.56
C MET A 152 -5.78 2.67 5.64
N ILE A 153 -6.86 2.47 6.39
CA ILE A 153 -6.92 1.44 7.42
C ILE A 153 -7.47 0.12 6.85
N ASN A 154 -7.02 -0.99 7.42
CA ASN A 154 -7.71 -2.26 7.28
C ASN A 154 -8.99 -2.26 8.12
N GLN A 155 -10.13 -2.56 7.49
CA GLN A 155 -11.44 -2.62 8.15
C GLN A 155 -11.69 -3.88 8.99
N GLY A 156 -10.83 -4.89 8.90
CA GLY A 156 -11.11 -6.22 9.41
C GLY A 156 -12.24 -6.89 8.64
N GLN A 157 -13.24 -7.40 9.35
CA GLN A 157 -14.41 -8.06 8.78
C GLN A 157 -15.70 -7.40 9.28
N PRO A 158 -16.16 -6.31 8.64
CA PRO A 158 -17.44 -5.70 8.99
C PRO A 158 -18.63 -6.65 8.76
N THR A 159 -19.59 -6.64 9.68
CA THR A 159 -20.86 -7.34 9.65
C THR A 159 -21.98 -6.40 10.07
N HIS A 160 -23.24 -6.80 9.85
CA HIS A 160 -24.39 -6.00 10.30
C HIS A 160 -24.45 -5.85 11.82
N GLU A 161 -23.95 -6.85 12.55
CA GLU A 161 -23.92 -6.88 14.02
C GLU A 161 -22.80 -5.97 14.55
N ASN A 162 -21.61 -6.03 13.95
CA ASN A 162 -20.46 -5.30 14.46
C ASN A 162 -20.39 -3.84 14.03
N LYS A 163 -21.15 -3.41 13.00
CA LYS A 163 -21.14 -2.02 12.53
C LYS A 163 -21.50 -1.01 13.62
N VAL A 164 -22.28 -1.43 14.64
CA VAL A 164 -22.68 -0.58 15.77
C VAL A 164 -21.48 -0.04 16.54
N TYR A 165 -20.38 -0.79 16.59
CA TYR A 165 -19.12 -0.34 17.17
C TYR A 165 -18.06 0.00 16.11
N GLY A 166 -18.13 -0.58 14.91
CA GLY A 166 -17.24 -0.23 13.80
C GLY A 166 -17.37 1.23 13.37
N ILE A 167 -18.61 1.73 13.26
CA ILE A 167 -18.89 3.14 12.87
C ILE A 167 -18.23 4.14 13.84
N PRO A 168 -18.48 4.10 15.17
CA PRO A 168 -17.85 5.05 16.08
C PRO A 168 -16.32 4.89 16.14
N THR A 169 -15.78 3.68 15.96
CA THR A 169 -14.33 3.46 15.88
C THR A 169 -13.71 4.12 14.65
N LEU A 170 -14.28 3.91 13.46
CA LEU A 170 -13.81 4.57 12.23
C LEU A 170 -14.00 6.09 12.30
N LYS A 171 -15.11 6.55 12.90
CA LYS A 171 -15.36 7.97 13.11
C LYS A 171 -14.26 8.62 13.95
N ALA A 172 -13.86 8.01 15.05
CA ALA A 172 -12.79 8.54 15.90
C ALA A 172 -11.45 8.66 15.14
N MET A 173 -11.14 7.69 14.27
CA MET A 173 -9.97 7.75 13.40
C MET A 173 -10.09 8.88 12.37
N ALA A 174 -11.22 8.95 11.66
CA ALA A 174 -11.47 9.95 10.62
C ALA A 174 -11.54 11.38 11.17
N ASP A 175 -12.11 11.58 12.35
CA ASP A 175 -12.15 12.88 13.01
C ASP A 175 -10.74 13.37 13.38
N TYR A 176 -9.87 12.47 13.86
CA TYR A 176 -8.47 12.82 14.13
C TYR A 176 -7.71 13.15 12.84
N GLY A 177 -7.88 12.33 11.79
CA GLY A 177 -7.33 12.61 10.47
C GLY A 177 -7.74 13.99 9.96
N ARG A 178 -9.03 14.32 10.02
CA ARG A 178 -9.56 15.63 9.65
C ARG A 178 -8.93 16.77 10.45
N SER A 179 -8.70 16.58 11.76
CA SER A 179 -8.03 17.60 12.60
C SER A 179 -6.58 17.88 12.19
N LYS A 180 -5.95 16.96 11.44
CA LYS A 180 -4.57 17.04 10.94
C LYS A 180 -4.49 17.27 9.42
N GLY A 181 -5.63 17.40 8.73
CA GLY A 181 -5.67 17.49 7.27
C GLY A 181 -5.31 16.19 6.54
N ILE A 182 -5.38 15.04 7.21
CA ILE A 182 -5.10 13.71 6.66
C ILE A 182 -6.41 12.96 6.43
N ILE A 183 -6.59 12.44 5.22
CA ILE A 183 -7.73 11.59 4.90
C ILE A 183 -7.56 10.22 5.57
N VAL A 184 -8.59 9.74 6.27
CA VAL A 184 -8.67 8.34 6.69
C VAL A 184 -9.67 7.64 5.81
N SER A 185 -9.25 6.54 5.18
CA SER A 185 -10.12 5.79 4.27
C SER A 185 -10.07 4.28 4.51
N VAL A 186 -11.04 3.59 3.93
CA VAL A 186 -11.18 2.15 3.99
C VAL A 186 -11.30 1.59 2.58
N GLU A 187 -10.65 0.46 2.35
CA GLU A 187 -10.69 -0.25 1.08
C GLU A 187 -11.71 -1.39 1.04
N THR A 188 -12.28 -1.61 -0.14
CA THR A 188 -13.08 -2.80 -0.42
C THR A 188 -12.20 -4.05 -0.37
N ARG A 189 -12.53 -4.98 0.52
CA ARG A 189 -11.87 -6.28 0.61
C ARG A 189 -12.92 -7.35 0.31
N GLY A 190 -12.96 -7.88 -0.90
CA GLY A 190 -13.92 -8.93 -1.25
C GLY A 190 -13.75 -10.16 -0.34
N GLY A 191 -14.76 -10.47 0.49
CA GLY A 191 -14.94 -11.69 1.29
C GLY A 191 -13.79 -12.20 2.16
N GLY A 192 -12.62 -12.48 1.59
CA GLY A 192 -11.47 -13.10 2.26
C GLY A 192 -10.39 -12.12 2.74
N GLY A 193 -10.72 -10.85 2.99
CA GLY A 193 -9.74 -9.83 3.41
C GLY A 193 -9.07 -10.09 4.76
N GLY A 194 -9.65 -10.95 5.60
CA GLY A 194 -9.21 -11.17 6.98
C GLY A 194 -7.90 -11.95 7.12
N ASN A 195 -7.43 -12.64 6.07
CA ASN A 195 -6.30 -13.56 6.19
C ASN A 195 -5.05 -13.20 5.37
N ARG A 196 -5.04 -12.10 4.61
CA ARG A 196 -3.85 -11.73 3.82
C ARG A 196 -2.77 -10.99 4.62
N GLY A 197 -3.02 -10.69 5.90
CA GLY A 197 -2.04 -10.11 6.83
C GLY A 197 -1.31 -11.12 7.72
N ALA A 198 -1.67 -12.42 7.69
CA ALA A 198 -1.08 -13.43 8.58
C ALA A 198 0.28 -13.98 8.11
N GLY A 199 0.85 -13.43 7.03
CA GLY A 199 2.15 -13.85 6.48
C GLY A 199 3.38 -13.09 7.00
N GLY A 200 3.20 -12.11 7.90
CA GLY A 200 4.29 -11.31 8.45
C GLY A 200 4.59 -11.65 9.91
N GLY A 201 5.57 -12.51 10.13
CA GLY A 201 6.42 -12.57 11.33
C GLY A 201 5.73 -12.48 12.70
N ALA A 202 5.10 -13.56 13.16
CA ALA A 202 4.89 -13.76 14.59
C ALA A 202 6.23 -14.13 15.25
N ASN A 203 7.10 -13.16 15.52
CA ASN A 203 8.32 -13.41 16.29
C ASN A 203 8.09 -13.11 17.77
N ARG A 204 7.93 -14.17 18.56
CA ARG A 204 7.94 -14.09 20.02
C ARG A 204 9.35 -13.69 20.45
N GLY A 205 9.49 -12.54 21.10
CA GLY A 205 10.77 -12.09 21.65
C GLY A 205 11.33 -13.12 22.65
N ALA A 206 12.54 -13.60 22.39
CA ALA A 206 13.31 -14.42 23.32
C ALA A 206 14.41 -13.56 23.96
N ALA A 207 14.38 -13.44 25.28
CA ALA A 207 15.52 -13.00 26.09
C ALA A 207 16.46 -14.21 26.34
N PRO A 208 17.78 -14.00 26.56
CA PRO A 208 18.72 -15.12 26.64
C PRO A 208 18.85 -15.67 28.07
N GLY A 209 18.95 -16.99 28.17
CA GLY A 209 19.63 -17.68 29.27
C GLY A 209 18.75 -18.58 30.15
N ALA A 210 18.76 -19.89 29.88
CA ALA A 210 18.91 -20.97 30.88
C ALA A 210 18.72 -22.35 30.19
N ALA A 211 19.34 -23.36 30.79
CA ALA A 211 19.64 -24.68 30.23
C ALA A 211 18.43 -25.58 29.89
N ALA A 212 18.71 -26.57 29.04
CA ALA A 212 17.77 -27.50 28.41
C ALA A 212 17.02 -28.43 29.38
N ALA A 213 15.72 -28.63 29.09
CA ALA A 213 14.92 -29.75 29.57
C ALA A 213 14.05 -30.31 28.42
N ALA A 214 13.80 -31.62 28.44
CA ALA A 214 13.22 -32.46 27.38
C ALA A 214 11.77 -32.06 26.95
N PRO A 215 11.30 -32.50 25.76
CA PRO A 215 10.14 -31.90 25.11
C PRO A 215 8.82 -32.40 25.71
N THR A 216 7.98 -31.48 26.16
CA THR A 216 6.56 -31.75 26.41
C THR A 216 5.77 -31.42 25.14
N ALA A 217 4.81 -32.28 24.80
CA ALA A 217 4.02 -32.19 23.58
C ALA A 217 3.37 -30.80 23.42
N ALA A 218 3.52 -30.22 22.23
CA ALA A 218 2.96 -28.92 21.90
C ALA A 218 1.42 -28.95 22.05
N PRO A 219 0.80 -27.91 22.64
CA PRO A 219 -0.65 -27.82 22.68
C PRO A 219 -1.17 -27.64 21.25
N THR A 220 -2.22 -28.39 20.90
CA THR A 220 -2.95 -28.23 19.65
C THR A 220 -3.46 -26.78 19.53
N PRO A 221 -3.34 -26.13 18.36
CA PRO A 221 -3.91 -24.80 18.18
C PRO A 221 -5.43 -24.89 18.35
N SER A 222 -5.98 -24.09 19.26
CA SER A 222 -7.43 -23.92 19.37
C SER A 222 -7.99 -23.43 18.03
N PRO A 223 -9.12 -23.96 17.55
CA PRO A 223 -9.74 -23.47 16.34
C PRO A 223 -10.11 -21.99 16.51
N ALA A 224 -9.84 -21.18 15.49
CA ALA A 224 -10.31 -19.81 15.44
C ALA A 224 -11.83 -19.78 15.65
N PRO A 225 -12.39 -18.78 16.37
CA PRO A 225 -13.83 -18.70 16.58
C PRO A 225 -14.54 -18.68 15.22
N THR A 226 -15.49 -19.59 15.05
CA THR A 226 -16.34 -19.71 13.85
C THR A 226 -17.33 -18.55 13.84
N GLY A 227 -16.86 -17.38 13.42
CA GLY A 227 -17.74 -16.26 13.08
C GLY A 227 -18.58 -16.57 11.84
N PRO A 228 -19.67 -15.81 11.60
CA PRO A 228 -20.43 -15.93 10.36
C PRO A 228 -19.51 -15.72 9.14
N PRO A 229 -19.83 -16.35 8.00
CA PRO A 229 -19.03 -16.18 6.79
C PRO A 229 -18.99 -14.70 6.41
N PRO A 230 -17.85 -14.22 5.90
CA PRO A 230 -17.71 -12.83 5.54
C PRO A 230 -18.67 -12.46 4.40
N LEU A 231 -19.24 -11.25 4.46
CA LEU A 231 -20.11 -10.74 3.42
C LEU A 231 -19.34 -10.60 2.09
N THR A 232 -20.04 -10.80 0.98
CA THR A 232 -19.49 -10.68 -0.38
C THR A 232 -20.41 -9.88 -1.30
N GLY A 233 -19.88 -9.44 -2.45
CA GLY A 233 -20.63 -8.72 -3.48
C GLY A 233 -21.38 -7.50 -2.95
N LEU A 234 -22.59 -7.29 -3.50
CA LEU A 234 -23.48 -6.19 -3.16
C LEU A 234 -23.72 -6.00 -1.65
N ALA A 235 -23.86 -7.09 -0.88
CA ALA A 235 -24.10 -7.02 0.55
C ALA A 235 -22.91 -6.41 1.30
N ALA A 236 -21.68 -6.75 0.89
CA ALA A 236 -20.47 -6.20 1.48
C ALA A 236 -20.32 -4.69 1.18
N TRP A 237 -20.58 -4.27 -0.06
CA TRP A 237 -20.43 -2.86 -0.46
C TRP A 237 -21.50 -1.98 0.14
N THR A 238 -22.74 -2.48 0.23
CA THR A 238 -23.85 -1.76 0.86
C THR A 238 -23.53 -1.52 2.33
N LEU A 239 -23.06 -2.55 3.04
CA LEU A 239 -22.62 -2.40 4.42
C LEU A 239 -21.45 -1.43 4.55
N LEU A 240 -20.44 -1.52 3.69
CA LEU A 240 -19.31 -0.59 3.71
C LEU A 240 -19.77 0.86 3.46
N ALA A 241 -20.67 1.07 2.50
CA ALA A 241 -21.25 2.38 2.21
C ALA A 241 -21.99 2.96 3.43
N GLU A 242 -22.78 2.14 4.14
CA GLU A 242 -23.45 2.55 5.38
C GLU A 242 -22.43 2.95 6.46
N ILE A 243 -21.38 2.14 6.64
CA ILE A 243 -20.34 2.41 7.63
C ILE A 243 -19.59 3.70 7.31
N LEU A 244 -19.20 3.89 6.05
CA LEU A 244 -18.49 5.10 5.59
C LEU A 244 -19.34 6.36 5.81
N LYS A 245 -20.62 6.32 5.46
CA LYS A 245 -21.58 7.41 5.70
C LYS A 245 -21.73 7.70 7.18
N GLY A 246 -21.93 6.67 8.02
CA GLY A 246 -22.08 6.83 9.47
C GLY A 246 -20.82 7.39 10.14
N ALA A 247 -19.64 7.05 9.63
CA ALA A 247 -18.37 7.50 10.18
C ALA A 247 -17.90 8.87 9.64
N GLY A 248 -18.45 9.34 8.51
CA GLY A 248 -17.92 10.50 7.79
C GLY A 248 -16.49 10.25 7.26
N SER A 249 -16.26 9.02 6.79
CA SER A 249 -14.98 8.53 6.26
C SER A 249 -15.06 8.28 4.76
N TYR A 250 -13.94 7.91 4.13
CA TYR A 250 -13.83 7.81 2.67
C TYR A 250 -13.58 6.38 2.20
N SER A 251 -14.06 6.10 0.99
CA SER A 251 -13.71 4.88 0.26
C SER A 251 -12.35 5.02 -0.42
N ASN A 252 -11.60 3.93 -0.43
CA ASN A 252 -10.46 3.67 -1.31
C ASN A 252 -10.73 2.36 -2.05
N VAL A 253 -11.61 2.37 -3.04
CA VAL A 253 -12.04 1.15 -3.73
C VAL A 253 -10.82 0.45 -4.35
N ASP A 254 -10.74 -0.88 -4.17
CA ASP A 254 -9.83 -1.74 -4.93
C ASP A 254 -10.56 -2.27 -6.15
N VAL A 255 -10.25 -1.73 -7.33
CA VAL A 255 -10.88 -2.14 -8.59
C VAL A 255 -10.64 -3.63 -8.88
N GLY A 256 -9.53 -4.22 -8.44
CA GLY A 256 -9.27 -5.66 -8.59
C GLY A 256 -9.70 -6.50 -7.39
N GLY A 257 -9.90 -5.89 -6.22
CA GLY A 257 -10.28 -6.51 -4.96
C GLY A 257 -11.71 -6.22 -4.50
N ALA A 258 -12.52 -5.58 -5.34
CA ALA A 258 -13.88 -5.15 -5.01
C ALA A 258 -14.74 -6.27 -4.43
N GLY A 259 -14.54 -7.53 -4.86
CA GLY A 259 -15.37 -8.66 -4.43
C GLY A 259 -16.58 -8.88 -5.32
N ALA A 260 -16.58 -8.29 -6.52
CA ALA A 260 -17.60 -8.48 -7.54
C ALA A 260 -17.48 -9.88 -8.17
N ALA A 261 -18.55 -10.45 -8.70
CA ALA A 261 -18.51 -11.71 -9.43
C ALA A 261 -18.09 -11.53 -10.90
N ASN A 262 -18.39 -10.38 -11.49
CA ASN A 262 -18.16 -10.07 -12.90
C ASN A 262 -18.05 -8.54 -13.14
N GLN A 263 -17.88 -8.13 -14.40
CA GLN A 263 -17.75 -6.73 -14.83
C GLN A 263 -18.95 -5.85 -14.43
N GLU A 264 -20.18 -6.36 -14.59
CA GLU A 264 -21.40 -5.60 -14.31
C GLU A 264 -21.55 -5.34 -12.80
N GLU A 265 -21.27 -6.35 -11.99
CA GLU A 265 -21.30 -6.22 -10.54
C GLU A 265 -20.20 -5.26 -10.05
N LEU A 266 -19.02 -5.26 -10.69
CA LEU A 266 -17.98 -4.27 -10.42
C LEU A 266 -18.47 -2.85 -10.73
N HIS A 267 -19.12 -2.62 -11.87
CA HIS A 267 -19.67 -1.30 -12.20
C HIS A 267 -20.71 -0.83 -11.18
N THR A 268 -21.49 -1.76 -10.63
CA THR A 268 -22.43 -1.49 -9.54
C THR A 268 -21.70 -1.08 -8.25
N CYS A 269 -20.63 -1.80 -7.88
CA CYS A 269 -19.75 -1.43 -6.76
C CYS A 269 -19.19 -0.02 -6.93
N LEU A 270 -18.61 0.26 -8.11
CA LEU A 270 -18.00 1.55 -8.43
C LEU A 270 -19.02 2.68 -8.36
N LYS A 271 -20.21 2.53 -8.95
CA LYS A 271 -21.31 3.51 -8.83
C LYS A 271 -21.67 3.83 -7.38
N MET A 272 -21.70 2.80 -6.53
CA MET A 272 -22.09 2.95 -5.12
C MET A 272 -21.01 3.66 -4.29
N LEU A 273 -19.74 3.30 -4.48
CA LEU A 273 -18.65 3.74 -3.62
C LEU A 273 -17.91 4.99 -4.14
N PHE A 274 -17.97 5.24 -5.45
CA PHE A 274 -17.34 6.41 -6.08
C PHE A 274 -17.68 7.74 -5.41
N PRO A 275 -18.95 8.05 -5.04
CA PRO A 275 -19.30 9.31 -4.38
C PRO A 275 -18.65 9.50 -3.01
N MET A 276 -18.15 8.43 -2.39
CA MET A 276 -17.45 8.47 -1.10
C MET A 276 -15.93 8.37 -1.25
N THR A 277 -15.41 8.32 -2.48
CA THR A 277 -13.96 8.39 -2.70
C THR A 277 -13.44 9.79 -2.38
N ALA A 278 -12.16 9.87 -2.02
CA ALA A 278 -11.46 11.16 -1.92
C ALA A 278 -10.25 11.21 -2.86
N GLY A 279 -10.47 10.79 -4.11
CA GLY A 279 -9.52 10.98 -5.21
C GLY A 279 -8.41 9.93 -5.35
N THR A 280 -8.57 8.74 -4.76
CA THR A 280 -7.67 7.60 -5.00
C THR A 280 -8.43 6.27 -4.97
N MET A 281 -7.91 5.29 -5.70
CA MET A 281 -8.36 3.89 -5.74
C MET A 281 -7.16 2.97 -5.96
N HIS A 282 -7.27 1.72 -5.49
CA HIS A 282 -6.33 0.68 -5.88
C HIS A 282 -6.76 0.03 -7.19
N THR A 283 -5.77 -0.30 -7.99
CA THR A 283 -5.91 -0.77 -9.37
C THR A 283 -5.11 -2.05 -9.50
N ARG A 284 -5.82 -3.15 -9.75
CA ARG A 284 -5.26 -4.50 -9.86
C ARG A 284 -6.00 -5.24 -10.97
N VAL A 285 -5.30 -6.09 -11.71
CA VAL A 285 -5.91 -7.03 -12.66
C VAL A 285 -6.75 -8.09 -11.93
N ASN A 286 -7.87 -8.50 -12.52
CA ASN A 286 -8.71 -9.58 -12.00
C ASN A 286 -9.13 -10.51 -13.14
N PRO A 287 -9.11 -11.84 -12.97
CA PRO A 287 -9.54 -12.76 -14.04
C PRO A 287 -11.04 -12.69 -14.35
N ARG A 288 -11.86 -12.07 -13.49
CA ARG A 288 -13.33 -12.03 -13.64
C ARG A 288 -13.85 -10.80 -14.38
N TRP A 289 -13.00 -9.80 -14.67
CA TRP A 289 -13.39 -8.59 -15.40
C TRP A 289 -12.18 -7.95 -16.07
N ASP A 290 -12.45 -7.15 -17.10
CA ASP A 290 -11.42 -6.42 -17.83
C ASP A 290 -11.13 -5.08 -17.15
N LEU A 291 -9.85 -4.84 -16.85
CA LEU A 291 -9.40 -3.63 -16.16
C LEU A 291 -9.57 -2.39 -17.04
N ALA A 292 -9.29 -2.47 -18.35
CA ALA A 292 -9.45 -1.34 -19.25
C ALA A 292 -10.92 -0.90 -19.34
N THR A 293 -11.84 -1.86 -19.39
CA THR A 293 -13.29 -1.61 -19.36
C THR A 293 -13.72 -0.93 -18.07
N ALA A 294 -13.18 -1.35 -16.91
CA ALA A 294 -13.45 -0.69 -15.63
C ALA A 294 -12.91 0.75 -15.59
N ILE A 295 -11.71 1.01 -16.11
CA ILE A 295 -11.13 2.36 -16.19
C ILE A 295 -11.98 3.25 -17.10
N LYS A 296 -12.40 2.77 -18.28
CA LYS A 296 -13.29 3.53 -19.19
C LYS A 296 -14.61 3.86 -18.52
N PHE A 297 -15.19 2.92 -17.78
CA PHE A 297 -16.41 3.19 -17.02
C PHE A 297 -16.19 4.31 -15.96
N LEU A 298 -15.08 4.26 -15.22
CA LEU A 298 -14.73 5.30 -14.26
C LEU A 298 -14.54 6.67 -14.91
N GLU A 299 -13.84 6.74 -16.03
CA GLU A 299 -13.53 7.99 -16.73
C GLU A 299 -14.74 8.62 -17.43
N HIS A 300 -15.51 7.80 -18.15
CA HIS A 300 -16.55 8.27 -19.08
C HIS A 300 -17.92 8.34 -18.42
N GLU A 301 -18.27 7.36 -17.57
CA GLU A 301 -19.59 7.28 -16.94
C GLU A 301 -19.61 7.93 -15.56
N LEU A 302 -18.54 7.77 -14.78
CA LEU A 302 -18.46 8.33 -13.42
C LEU A 302 -17.65 9.63 -13.35
N GLY A 303 -16.93 10.01 -14.41
CA GLY A 303 -16.14 11.23 -14.45
C GLY A 303 -14.97 11.25 -13.46
N TYR A 304 -14.41 10.09 -13.10
CA TYR A 304 -13.28 10.02 -12.18
C TYR A 304 -12.06 10.78 -12.73
N LYS A 305 -11.44 11.61 -11.87
CA LYS A 305 -10.20 12.35 -12.18
C LYS A 305 -9.08 12.13 -11.15
N GLY A 306 -9.30 11.23 -10.21
CA GLY A 306 -8.34 10.92 -9.15
C GLY A 306 -7.20 10.01 -9.61
N LEU A 307 -6.50 9.46 -8.62
CA LEU A 307 -5.34 8.59 -8.79
C LEU A 307 -5.75 7.13 -8.97
N TYR A 308 -5.04 6.44 -9.85
CA TYR A 308 -5.01 5.00 -9.97
C TYR A 308 -3.72 4.50 -9.29
N THR A 309 -3.83 4.01 -8.05
CA THR A 309 -2.70 3.37 -7.37
C THR A 309 -2.58 1.93 -7.87
N ILE A 310 -1.43 1.56 -8.43
CA ILE A 310 -1.15 0.21 -8.90
C ILE A 310 -0.82 -0.70 -7.72
N GLU A 311 -1.63 -1.75 -7.54
CA GLU A 311 -1.45 -2.82 -6.56
C GLU A 311 -1.31 -4.17 -7.28
N SER A 312 -0.14 -4.78 -7.21
CA SER A 312 0.17 -6.01 -7.94
C SER A 312 0.25 -7.21 -7.00
N SER A 313 -0.61 -8.22 -7.23
CA SER A 313 -0.45 -9.54 -6.60
C SER A 313 0.74 -10.32 -7.18
N GLY A 314 1.20 -9.97 -8.39
CA GLY A 314 2.37 -10.55 -9.05
C GLY A 314 3.69 -9.86 -8.66
N GLY A 315 3.69 -9.02 -7.62
CA GLY A 315 4.85 -8.26 -7.20
C GLY A 315 5.37 -7.31 -8.28
N HIS A 316 6.69 -7.20 -8.36
CA HIS A 316 7.36 -6.23 -9.21
C HIS A 316 7.01 -6.43 -10.69
N GLU A 317 7.02 -7.68 -11.14
CA GLU A 317 6.74 -8.05 -12.54
C GLU A 317 5.31 -7.67 -12.94
N GLY A 318 4.33 -8.01 -12.11
CA GLY A 318 2.92 -7.66 -12.34
C GLY A 318 2.62 -6.16 -12.27
N THR A 319 3.53 -5.33 -11.73
CA THR A 319 3.35 -3.86 -11.71
C THR A 319 3.32 -3.30 -13.12
N LYS A 320 4.17 -3.83 -14.02
CA LYS A 320 4.25 -3.35 -15.39
C LYS A 320 2.99 -3.64 -16.19
N GLU A 321 2.40 -4.82 -16.00
CA GLU A 321 1.16 -5.22 -16.67
C GLU A 321 0.02 -4.24 -16.38
N ILE A 322 -0.22 -3.96 -15.08
CA ILE A 322 -1.27 -3.02 -14.67
C ILE A 322 -0.95 -1.61 -15.17
N TYR A 323 0.31 -1.20 -15.06
CA TYR A 323 0.78 0.11 -15.52
C TYR A 323 0.52 0.32 -17.02
N ASP A 324 0.86 -0.67 -17.85
CA ASP A 324 0.67 -0.59 -19.31
C ASP A 324 -0.83 -0.49 -19.66
N VAL A 325 -1.70 -1.22 -18.97
CA VAL A 325 -3.16 -1.12 -19.15
C VAL A 325 -3.68 0.28 -18.77
N VAL A 326 -3.26 0.81 -17.62
CA VAL A 326 -3.70 2.15 -17.16
C VAL A 326 -3.24 3.23 -18.13
N VAL A 327 -1.97 3.22 -18.54
CA VAL A 327 -1.42 4.19 -19.49
C VAL A 327 -2.09 4.09 -20.85
N ALA A 328 -2.37 2.89 -21.36
CA ALA A 328 -3.02 2.72 -22.64
C ALA A 328 -4.50 3.13 -22.64
N THR A 329 -5.14 3.19 -21.46
CA THR A 329 -6.57 3.46 -21.33
C THR A 329 -6.89 4.93 -21.03
N LEU A 330 -5.97 5.66 -20.38
CA LEU A 330 -6.11 7.08 -20.01
C LEU A 330 -5.55 8.05 -21.06
#